data_AF-A0A1H1SHC8-F1
#
_entry.id   AF-A0A1H1SHC8-F1
#
_cell.length_a   1.000
_cell.length_b   1.000
_cell.length_c   1.000
_cell.angle_alpha   90.00
_cell.angle_beta   90.00
_cell.angle_gamma   90.00
#
_symmetry.space_group_name_H-M   'P 1'
#
loop_
_entity.id
_entity.type
_entity.pdbx_description
1 polymer ?
#
loop_
_entity_poly.entity_id
_entity_poly.type
_entity_poly.pdbx_seq_one_letter_code
_entity_poly.pdbx_strand_id
1 'polypeptide(L)'
;MELGTVLILFILLVIVTRVFCSPVQKLSPQSRGAAILSSAGFFVSNRTRNFTMILDSFEGNFERPLPNPAEHVLPPPPPIRESNFQLVASRCDFFHFRCTGNGILYYSIINRQNESVGRAEVYLFLETIVGANVEQKISVRIFNAPVYSETINGYAAIIRDI
;
A
#
# COMPACT_ATOMS: atom_id res chain seq x y z
N MET A 1 17.30 53.37 24.86
CA MET A 1 17.66 51.98 25.16
C MET A 1 16.59 51.07 24.56
N GLU A 2 16.38 51.11 23.24
CA GLU A 2 15.18 50.49 22.63
C GLU A 2 15.41 49.80 21.28
N LEU A 3 16.50 50.07 20.55
CA LEU A 3 16.73 49.40 19.26
C LEU A 3 17.48 48.07 19.40
N GLY A 4 18.47 48.00 20.31
CA GLY A 4 19.33 46.82 20.48
C GLY A 4 18.57 45.60 21.01
N THR A 5 17.63 45.82 21.94
CA THR A 5 16.81 44.75 22.53
C THR A 5 15.87 44.13 21.49
N VAL A 6 15.28 44.96 20.62
CA VAL A 6 14.40 44.52 19.54
C VAL A 6 15.19 43.71 18.51
N LEU A 7 16.41 44.14 18.18
CA LEU A 7 17.29 43.41 17.27
C LEU A 7 17.66 42.03 17.81
N ILE A 8 17.99 41.94 19.11
CA ILE A 8 18.33 40.67 19.78
C ILE A 8 17.13 39.73 19.77
N LEU A 9 15.93 40.23 20.09
CA LEU A 9 14.69 39.44 20.03
C LEU A 9 14.41 38.91 18.63
N PHE A 10 14.62 39.73 17.59
CA PHE A 10 14.38 39.32 16.21
C PHE A 10 15.37 38.25 15.75
N ILE A 11 16.65 38.39 16.11
CA ILE A 11 17.69 37.38 15.80
C ILE A 11 17.38 36.07 16.54
N LEU A 12 16.99 36.13 17.82
CA LEU A 12 16.59 34.95 18.58
C LEU A 12 15.37 34.25 17.96
N LEU A 13 14.36 35.02 17.53
CA LEU A 13 13.18 34.48 16.86
C LEU A 13 13.54 33.78 15.54
N VAL A 14 14.44 34.38 14.75
CA VAL A 14 14.91 33.79 13.49
C VAL A 14 15.72 32.51 13.74
N ILE A 15 16.54 32.45 14.78
CA ILE A 15 17.28 31.23 15.14
C ILE A 15 16.32 30.13 15.60
N VAL A 16 15.35 30.44 16.47
CA VAL A 16 14.32 29.48 16.92
C VAL A 16 13.54 28.96 15.71
N THR A 17 13.04 29.83 14.84
CA THR A 17 12.32 29.38 13.64
C THR A 17 13.19 28.58 12.67
N ARG A 18 14.49 28.85 12.54
CA ARG A 18 15.39 28.05 11.68
C ARG A 18 15.78 26.70 12.29
N VAL A 19 15.93 26.62 13.61
CA VAL A 19 16.24 25.37 14.34
C VAL A 19 14.99 24.49 14.43
N PHE A 20 13.82 25.06 14.72
CA PHE A 20 12.56 24.32 14.87
C PHE A 20 11.79 24.11 13.56
N CYS A 21 11.98 24.95 12.54
CA CYS A 21 11.39 24.79 11.19
C CYS A 21 12.46 24.48 10.13
N SER A 22 13.44 23.63 10.46
CA SER A 22 14.34 23.08 9.45
C SER A 22 13.57 22.09 8.54
N PRO A 23 13.54 22.29 7.21
CA PRO A 23 12.84 21.40 6.30
C PRO A 23 13.75 20.23 5.92
N VAL A 24 14.16 19.43 6.90
CA VAL A 24 14.79 18.12 6.64
C VAL A 24 14.29 17.13 7.66
N GLN A 25 13.01 16.80 7.58
CA GLN A 25 12.55 15.47 7.92
C GLN A 25 11.71 14.98 6.74
N LYS A 26 12.29 14.01 6.03
CA LYS A 26 11.55 13.06 5.19
C LYS A 26 10.25 12.74 5.90
N LEU A 27 9.13 12.89 5.21
CA LEU A 27 7.80 12.50 5.68
C LEU A 27 7.85 11.11 6.33
N SER A 28 7.93 11.09 7.66
CA SER A 28 7.35 10.03 8.45
C SER A 28 5.96 10.55 8.81
N PRO A 29 4.88 9.85 8.43
CA PRO A 29 3.53 10.31 8.71
C PRO A 29 3.21 10.05 10.19
N GLN A 30 3.79 10.85 11.08
CA GLN A 30 3.40 10.86 12.48
C GLN A 30 3.16 12.31 12.94
N SER A 31 1.92 12.53 13.36
CA SER A 31 1.34 13.75 13.92
C SER A 31 0.85 14.80 12.92
N ARG A 32 -0.46 14.84 12.72
CA ARG A 32 -1.35 15.91 13.22
C ARG A 32 -2.80 15.68 12.77
N GLY A 33 -3.71 15.62 13.74
CA GLY A 33 -5.14 15.87 13.51
C GLY A 33 -6.03 14.64 13.35
N ALA A 34 -7.24 14.75 13.88
CA ALA A 34 -8.38 13.84 13.80
C ALA A 34 -8.29 12.74 12.72
N ALA A 35 -8.25 11.47 13.16
CA ALA A 35 -8.44 10.25 12.37
C ALA A 35 -8.16 10.42 10.86
N ILE A 36 -6.91 10.76 10.50
CA ILE A 36 -6.49 10.75 9.10
C ILE A 36 -6.62 9.30 8.65
N LEU A 37 -7.54 9.05 7.72
CA LEU A 37 -7.64 7.80 6.98
C LEU A 37 -6.24 7.41 6.50
N SER A 38 -5.61 6.42 7.15
CA SER A 38 -4.30 5.95 6.73
C SER A 38 -4.46 5.09 5.48
N SER A 39 -3.68 5.37 4.45
CA SER A 39 -3.53 4.48 3.30
C SER A 39 -2.23 3.70 3.39
N ALA A 40 -2.22 2.49 2.83
CA ALA A 40 -1.02 1.66 2.72
C ALA A 40 -1.01 0.84 1.42
N GLY A 41 0.19 0.66 0.87
CA GLY A 41 0.41 -0.01 -0.40
C GLY A 41 0.62 -1.52 -0.26
N PHE A 42 0.02 -2.27 -1.16
CA PHE A 42 0.16 -3.71 -1.30
C PHE A 42 0.69 -4.05 -2.69
N PHE A 43 1.59 -5.03 -2.77
CA PHE A 43 2.26 -5.38 -4.01
C PHE A 43 1.93 -6.80 -4.42
N VAL A 44 1.59 -7.00 -5.70
CA VAL A 44 1.41 -8.32 -6.30
C VAL A 44 2.39 -8.46 -7.45
N SER A 45 3.21 -9.50 -7.42
CA SER A 45 4.22 -9.77 -8.45
C SER A 45 4.06 -11.17 -9.03
N ASN A 46 4.30 -11.26 -10.34
CA ASN A 46 4.33 -12.54 -11.04
C ASN A 46 5.78 -12.93 -11.33
N ARG A 47 6.19 -14.10 -10.82
CA ARG A 47 7.51 -14.72 -11.07
C ARG A 47 7.38 -16.11 -11.70
N THR A 48 6.23 -16.42 -12.28
CA THR A 48 6.02 -17.63 -13.08
C THR A 48 6.72 -17.50 -14.43
N ARG A 49 7.19 -18.61 -15.01
CA ARG A 49 7.92 -18.63 -16.30
C ARG A 49 7.00 -18.64 -17.51
N ASN A 50 5.78 -19.14 -17.34
CA ASN A 50 4.88 -19.46 -18.45
C ASN A 50 3.49 -18.86 -18.32
N PHE A 51 3.17 -18.21 -17.19
CA PHE A 51 1.83 -17.71 -16.93
C PHE A 51 1.78 -16.19 -16.89
N THR A 52 0.76 -15.61 -17.49
CA THR A 52 0.40 -14.20 -17.35
C THR A 52 -0.71 -14.11 -16.33
N MET A 53 -0.62 -13.15 -15.40
CA MET A 53 -1.74 -12.82 -14.53
C MET A 53 -2.41 -11.55 -15.01
N ILE A 54 -3.72 -11.58 -15.16
CA ILE A 54 -4.54 -10.42 -15.55
C ILE A 54 -5.48 -10.10 -14.40
N LEU A 55 -5.48 -8.86 -13.93
CA LEU A 55 -6.49 -8.41 -12.97
C LEU A 55 -7.84 -8.28 -13.67
N ASP A 56 -8.80 -9.10 -13.28
CA ASP A 56 -10.16 -9.08 -13.84
C ASP A 56 -11.01 -8.00 -13.17
N SER A 57 -10.93 -7.94 -11.84
CA SER A 57 -11.70 -7.02 -11.01
C SER A 57 -11.09 -6.89 -9.61
N PHE A 58 -11.58 -5.91 -8.87
CA PHE A 58 -11.24 -5.70 -7.48
C PHE A 58 -12.45 -5.16 -6.71
N GLU A 59 -12.49 -5.40 -5.41
CA GLU A 59 -13.53 -4.87 -4.53
C GLU A 59 -12.97 -4.49 -3.16
N GLY A 60 -13.55 -3.48 -2.52
CA GLY A 60 -13.19 -3.07 -1.17
C GLY A 60 -12.71 -1.62 -1.07
N ASN A 61 -11.88 -1.36 -0.07
CA ASN A 61 -11.53 -0.02 0.41
C ASN A 61 -10.28 0.53 -0.27
N PHE A 62 -10.25 0.56 -1.60
CA PHE A 62 -9.12 1.11 -2.34
C PHE A 62 -9.10 2.63 -2.31
N GLU A 63 -7.89 3.20 -2.30
CA GLU A 63 -7.68 4.64 -2.43
C GLU A 63 -8.14 5.12 -3.81
N ARG A 64 -8.63 6.37 -3.87
CA ARG A 64 -9.02 6.99 -5.15
C ARG A 64 -7.83 7.80 -5.71
N PRO A 65 -7.63 7.83 -7.05
CA PRO A 65 -8.43 7.17 -8.09
C PRO A 65 -8.30 5.64 -8.06
N LEU A 66 -9.40 4.96 -8.37
CA LEU A 66 -9.44 3.49 -8.33
C LEU A 66 -8.47 2.90 -9.37
N PRO A 67 -7.83 1.75 -9.07
CA PRO A 67 -6.94 1.08 -10.02
C PRO A 67 -7.71 0.68 -11.29
N ASN A 68 -7.07 0.79 -12.45
CA ASN A 68 -7.63 0.35 -13.71
C ASN A 68 -7.21 -1.11 -13.97
N PRO A 69 -8.12 -2.10 -13.97
CA PRO A 69 -7.75 -3.50 -14.15
C PRO A 69 -6.94 -3.78 -15.42
N ALA A 70 -7.21 -3.05 -16.50
CA ALA A 70 -6.50 -3.19 -17.78
C ALA A 70 -5.00 -2.85 -17.69
N GLU A 71 -4.58 -2.05 -16.70
CA GLU A 71 -3.17 -1.68 -16.49
C GLU A 71 -2.42 -2.70 -15.61
N HIS A 72 -3.15 -3.61 -14.96
CA HIS A 72 -2.62 -4.59 -14.02
C HIS A 72 -2.45 -5.97 -14.69
N VAL A 73 -1.70 -5.98 -15.80
CA VAL A 73 -1.25 -7.20 -16.49
C VAL A 73 0.18 -7.51 -16.07
N LEU A 74 0.37 -8.69 -15.48
CA LEU A 74 1.65 -9.19 -14.96
C LEU A 74 2.13 -10.36 -15.85
N PRO A 75 2.90 -10.10 -16.92
CA PRO A 75 3.46 -11.15 -17.77
C PRO A 75 4.57 -11.95 -17.06
N PRO A 76 4.95 -13.13 -17.58
CA PRO A 76 6.16 -13.83 -17.17
C PRO A 76 7.41 -12.94 -17.32
N PRO A 77 8.43 -13.10 -16.47
CA PRO A 77 9.69 -12.38 -16.62
C PRO A 77 10.51 -12.91 -17.82
N PRO A 78 11.46 -12.12 -18.36
CA PRO A 78 11.80 -10.73 -18.00
C PRO A 78 11.07 -9.66 -18.86
N PRO A 79 10.78 -8.45 -18.31
CA PRO A 79 11.10 -7.96 -16.96
C PRO A 79 10.07 -8.38 -15.88
N ILE A 80 10.51 -8.48 -14.62
CA ILE A 80 9.61 -8.69 -13.46
C ILE A 80 8.73 -7.44 -13.33
N ARG A 81 7.42 -7.62 -13.42
CA ARG A 81 6.43 -6.58 -13.17
C ARG A 81 5.74 -6.81 -11.84
N GLU A 82 5.42 -5.71 -11.17
CA GLU A 82 4.67 -5.69 -9.92
C GLU A 82 3.51 -4.70 -10.07
N SER A 83 2.36 -5.05 -9.49
CA SER A 83 1.19 -4.19 -9.39
C SER A 83 1.07 -3.67 -7.96
N ASN A 84 0.91 -2.36 -7.80
CA ASN A 84 0.69 -1.71 -6.51
C ASN A 84 -0.79 -1.35 -6.33
N PHE A 85 -1.33 -1.65 -5.15
CA PHE A 85 -2.68 -1.34 -4.75
C PHE A 85 -2.68 -0.59 -3.43
N GLN A 86 -3.28 0.60 -3.42
CA GLN A 86 -3.42 1.40 -2.20
C GLN A 86 -4.75 1.10 -1.53
N LEU A 87 -4.70 0.69 -0.27
CA LEU A 87 -5.88 0.44 0.56
C LEU A 87 -6.02 1.52 1.62
N VAL A 88 -7.25 1.91 1.95
CA VAL A 88 -7.56 2.94 2.94
C VAL A 88 -8.29 2.33 4.12
N ALA A 89 -7.86 2.64 5.33
CA ALA A 89 -8.51 2.22 6.56
C ALA A 89 -9.79 3.04 6.82
N SER A 90 -10.85 2.79 6.05
CA SER A 90 -12.08 3.59 6.03
C SER A 90 -13.08 3.29 7.15
N ARG A 91 -12.99 2.13 7.81
CA ARG A 91 -13.93 1.72 8.86
C ARG A 91 -13.30 1.91 10.23
N CYS A 92 -13.65 3.01 10.90
CA CYS A 92 -13.13 3.33 12.23
C CYS A 92 -14.10 2.93 13.35
N ASP A 93 -13.59 2.24 14.36
CA ASP A 93 -14.22 2.05 15.64
C ASP A 93 -13.71 3.10 16.62
N PHE A 94 -14.60 4.01 17.03
CA PHE A 94 -14.29 5.11 17.94
C PHE A 94 -13.92 4.65 19.35
N PHE A 95 -14.37 3.47 19.80
CA PHE A 95 -14.07 2.98 21.14
C PHE A 95 -12.68 2.38 21.25
N HIS A 96 -12.18 1.79 20.17
CA HIS A 96 -10.87 1.12 20.12
C HIS A 96 -9.81 1.92 19.37
N PHE A 97 -10.15 3.11 18.85
CA PHE A 97 -9.29 3.93 18.00
C PHE A 97 -8.67 3.14 16.83
N ARG A 98 -9.42 2.17 16.32
CA ARG A 98 -8.98 1.20 15.32
C ARG A 98 -9.71 1.49 14.02
N CYS A 99 -8.97 1.74 12.95
CA CYS A 99 -9.55 1.81 11.61
C CYS A 99 -9.09 0.63 10.77
N THR A 100 -9.99 0.07 9.98
CA THR A 100 -9.73 -1.08 9.12
C THR A 100 -10.14 -0.82 7.68
N GLY A 101 -9.45 -1.47 6.75
CA GLY A 101 -9.74 -1.46 5.33
C GLY A 101 -9.47 -2.83 4.74
N ASN A 102 -10.39 -3.32 3.92
CA ASN A 102 -10.29 -4.64 3.30
C ASN A 102 -10.36 -4.50 1.78
N GLY A 103 -9.63 -5.33 1.05
CA GLY A 103 -9.67 -5.37 -0.40
C GLY A 103 -9.52 -6.79 -0.90
N ILE A 104 -10.13 -7.09 -2.05
CA ILE A 104 -9.94 -8.35 -2.77
C ILE A 104 -9.58 -8.02 -4.21
N LEU A 105 -8.58 -8.70 -4.74
CA LEU A 105 -8.16 -8.65 -6.14
C LEU A 105 -8.42 -10.01 -6.78
N TYR A 106 -9.05 -10.01 -7.94
CA TYR A 106 -9.35 -11.21 -8.70
C TYR A 106 -8.46 -11.27 -9.93
N TYR A 107 -7.57 -12.27 -10.00
CA TYR A 107 -6.67 -12.48 -11.12
C TYR A 107 -7.03 -13.75 -11.89
N SER A 108 -7.09 -13.65 -13.21
CA SER A 108 -7.03 -14.81 -14.11
C SER A 108 -5.58 -15.16 -14.39
N ILE A 109 -5.26 -16.45 -14.36
CA ILE A 109 -3.94 -17.00 -14.69
C ILE A 109 -4.05 -17.63 -16.08
N ILE A 110 -3.25 -17.12 -17.02
CA ILE A 110 -3.35 -17.42 -18.44
C ILE A 110 -2.04 -18.04 -18.92
N ASN A 111 -2.11 -19.13 -19.69
CA ASN A 111 -0.93 -19.75 -20.29
C ASN A 111 -0.45 -18.99 -21.54
N ARG A 112 0.64 -19.46 -22.18
CA ARG A 112 1.17 -18.85 -23.40
C ARG A 112 0.23 -18.98 -24.62
N GLN A 113 -0.71 -19.92 -24.58
CA GLN A 113 -1.74 -20.13 -25.59
C GLN A 113 -2.97 -19.23 -25.38
N ASN A 114 -2.91 -18.33 -24.39
CA ASN A 114 -4.00 -17.43 -24.00
C ASN A 114 -5.24 -18.15 -23.44
N GLU A 115 -5.05 -19.33 -22.86
CA GLU A 115 -6.09 -20.10 -22.18
C GLU A 115 -6.03 -19.86 -20.67
N SER A 116 -7.20 -19.69 -20.04
CA SER A 116 -7.29 -19.62 -18.59
C SER A 116 -6.98 -20.99 -17.99
N VAL A 117 -5.91 -21.05 -17.20
CA VAL A 117 -5.50 -22.27 -16.48
C VAL A 117 -5.94 -22.24 -15.02
N GLY A 118 -6.47 -21.12 -14.53
CA GLY A 118 -6.96 -20.98 -13.17
C GLY A 118 -7.07 -19.52 -12.75
N ARG A 119 -7.26 -19.29 -11.45
CA ARG A 119 -7.42 -17.95 -10.89
C ARG A 119 -6.73 -17.80 -9.55
N ALA A 120 -6.38 -16.57 -9.20
CA ALA A 120 -5.87 -16.19 -7.89
C ALA A 120 -6.76 -15.11 -7.26
N GLU A 121 -7.13 -15.31 -6.00
CA GLU A 121 -7.80 -14.31 -5.19
C GLU A 121 -6.81 -13.77 -4.16
N VAL A 122 -6.54 -12.47 -4.19
CA VAL A 122 -5.62 -11.80 -3.27
C VAL A 122 -6.42 -10.97 -2.29
N TYR A 123 -6.36 -11.32 -1.02
CA TYR A 123 -7.05 -10.66 0.07
C TYR A 123 -6.07 -9.70 0.77
N LEU A 124 -6.48 -8.44 0.87
CA LEU A 124 -5.75 -7.35 1.47
C LEU A 124 -6.49 -6.91 2.74
N PHE A 125 -5.73 -6.73 3.82
CA PHE A 125 -6.23 -6.24 5.10
C PHE A 125 -5.28 -5.16 5.61
N LEU A 126 -5.85 -4.01 5.93
CA LEU A 126 -5.17 -2.87 6.50
C LEU A 126 -5.82 -2.55 7.84
N GLU A 127 -5.00 -2.42 8.86
CA GLU A 127 -5.41 -1.97 10.17
C GLU A 127 -4.49 -0.86 10.66
N THR A 128 -5.10 0.19 11.22
CA THR A 128 -4.39 1.28 11.86
C THR A 128 -4.99 1.50 13.23
N ILE A 129 -4.13 1.78 14.21
CA ILE A 129 -4.53 2.16 15.55
C ILE A 129 -3.97 3.56 15.78
N VAL A 130 -4.81 4.49 16.24
CA VAL A 130 -4.37 5.88 16.47
C VAL A 130 -3.19 5.88 17.46
N GLY A 131 -2.04 6.38 17.00
CA GLY A 131 -0.81 6.44 17.80
C GLY A 131 0.03 5.16 17.81
N ALA A 132 -0.33 4.14 17.03
CA ALA A 132 0.46 2.92 16.85
C ALA A 132 0.92 2.72 15.39
N ASN A 133 1.62 1.62 15.14
CA ASN A 133 2.05 1.22 13.81
C ASN A 133 0.86 0.71 12.98
N VAL A 134 0.96 0.90 11.66
CA VAL A 134 0.04 0.33 10.69
C VAL A 134 0.33 -1.16 10.53
N GLU A 135 -0.70 -1.99 10.64
CA GLU A 135 -0.64 -3.41 10.37
C GLU A 135 -1.17 -3.70 8.96
N GLN A 136 -0.35 -4.38 8.16
CA GLN A 136 -0.70 -4.83 6.81
C GLN A 136 -0.67 -6.35 6.76
N LYS A 137 -1.70 -6.93 6.15
CA LYS A 137 -1.78 -8.36 5.91
C LYS A 137 -2.29 -8.65 4.51
N ILE A 138 -1.55 -9.47 3.80
CA ILE A 138 -1.88 -10.00 2.48
C ILE A 138 -1.99 -11.52 2.56
N SER A 139 -2.96 -12.08 1.87
CA SER A 139 -3.07 -13.54 1.69
C SER A 139 -3.57 -13.85 0.30
N VAL A 140 -3.16 -14.99 -0.24
CA VAL A 140 -3.52 -15.40 -1.60
C VAL A 140 -4.15 -16.77 -1.56
N ARG A 141 -5.21 -16.96 -2.35
CA ARG A 141 -5.81 -18.26 -2.62
C ARG A 141 -5.69 -18.55 -4.11
N ILE A 142 -5.07 -19.68 -4.44
CA ILE A 142 -4.94 -20.15 -5.82
C ILE A 142 -5.99 -21.22 -6.09
N PHE A 143 -6.67 -21.11 -7.21
CA PHE A 143 -7.68 -22.07 -7.65
C PHE A 143 -7.28 -22.66 -9.00
N ASN A 144 -7.08 -23.98 -9.01
CA ASN A 144 -6.88 -24.81 -10.19
C ASN A 144 -5.68 -24.44 -11.08
N ALA A 145 -4.72 -23.62 -10.62
CA ALA A 145 -3.52 -23.28 -11.38
C ALA A 145 -2.26 -23.96 -10.83
N PRO A 146 -1.28 -24.31 -11.69
CA PRO A 146 -0.01 -24.95 -11.29
C PRO A 146 1.00 -23.92 -10.75
N VAL A 147 0.56 -23.10 -9.80
CA VAL A 147 1.36 -22.04 -9.17
C VAL A 147 1.13 -22.04 -7.67
N TYR A 148 2.07 -21.48 -6.93
CA TYR A 148 1.90 -21.19 -5.50
C TYR A 148 2.21 -19.72 -5.21
N SER A 149 1.78 -19.27 -4.03
CA SER A 149 1.97 -17.90 -3.57
C SER A 149 2.86 -17.84 -2.33
N GLU A 150 3.74 -16.85 -2.29
CA GLU A 150 4.56 -16.48 -1.14
C GLU A 150 4.18 -15.07 -0.69
N THR A 151 4.00 -14.86 0.62
CA THR A 151 3.72 -13.55 1.20
C THR A 151 4.94 -13.02 1.92
N ILE A 152 5.36 -11.80 1.61
CA ILE A 152 6.55 -11.16 2.19
C ILE A 152 6.13 -9.95 3.01
N ASN A 153 6.60 -9.90 4.25
CA ASN A 153 6.44 -8.77 5.17
C ASN A 153 4.99 -8.29 5.39
N GLY A 154 3.99 -9.13 5.10
CA GLY A 154 2.57 -8.81 5.26
C GLY A 154 1.96 -7.90 4.18
N TYR A 155 2.74 -7.32 3.27
CA TYR A 155 2.24 -6.38 2.26
C TYR A 155 2.54 -6.78 0.80
N ALA A 156 3.37 -7.79 0.57
CA ALA A 156 3.72 -8.24 -0.78
C ALA A 156 3.33 -9.71 -1.01
N ALA A 157 2.78 -10.00 -2.19
CA ALA A 157 2.49 -11.34 -2.69
C ALA A 157 3.32 -11.63 -3.95
N ILE A 158 3.95 -12.80 -3.98
CA ILE A 158 4.72 -13.30 -5.11
C ILE A 158 4.10 -14.60 -5.58
N ILE A 159 3.70 -14.66 -6.85
CA ILE A 159 3.21 -15.89 -7.48
C ILE A 159 4.35 -16.56 -8.25
N ARG A 160 4.52 -17.88 -8.06
CA ARG A 160 5.61 -18.69 -8.61
C ARG A 160 5.09 -20.00 -9.17
N ASP A 161 5.83 -20.59 -10.11
CA ASP A 161 5.57 -21.96 -10.58
C ASP A 161 5.85 -22.97 -9.46
N ILE A 162 5.10 -24.07 -9.42
CA ILE A 162 5.37 -25.24 -8.55
C ILE A 162 6.69 -25.92 -8.95
#